data_AF-A0A317GYZ2-F1
#
_entry.id   AF-A0A317GYZ2-F1
#
_cell.length_a   1.000
_cell.length_b   1.000
_cell.length_c   1.000
_cell.angle_alpha   90.00
_cell.angle_beta   90.00
_cell.angle_gamma   90.00
#
_symmetry.space_group_name_H-M   'P 1'
#
loop_
_entity.id
_entity.type
_entity.pdbx_description
1 polymer ?
#
loop_
_entity_poly.entity_id
_entity_poly.type
_entity_poly.pdbx_seq_one_letter_code
_entity_poly.pdbx_strand_id
1 'polypeptide(L)'
;MTENRKDMSCEEFQAHLPELIGAGVDVSGHPHVLGCELCRALLADLETIAAAARELFPVEDPSDRVWEQIQSAIQEEEGKASPK
;
A
#
# COMPACT_ATOMS: atom_id res chain seq x y z
N MET A 1 -24.05 6.49 -7.58
CA MET A 1 -23.59 7.49 -8.57
C MET A 1 -22.26 7.00 -9.08
N THR A 2 -22.14 6.71 -10.38
CA THR A 2 -20.88 6.25 -10.97
C THR A 2 -20.14 7.47 -11.49
N GLU A 3 -19.41 8.16 -10.60
CA GLU A 3 -18.48 9.21 -11.02
C GLU A 3 -17.47 8.60 -11.97
N ASN A 4 -17.39 9.17 -13.16
CA ASN A 4 -16.47 8.75 -14.19
C ASN A 4 -15.05 9.04 -13.67
N ARG A 5 -14.33 8.02 -13.15
CA ARG A 5 -12.96 8.16 -12.60
C ARG A 5 -11.94 8.76 -13.58
N LYS A 6 -12.33 8.92 -14.86
CA LYS A 6 -11.58 9.66 -15.89
C LYS A 6 -11.78 11.18 -15.86
N ASP A 7 -12.91 11.67 -15.38
CA ASP A 7 -13.29 13.09 -15.42
C ASP A 7 -12.96 13.85 -14.13
N MET A 8 -12.41 13.18 -13.11
CA MET A 8 -11.98 13.86 -11.89
C MET A 8 -10.81 14.80 -12.18
N SER A 9 -10.84 15.98 -11.56
CA SER A 9 -9.75 16.94 -11.57
C SER A 9 -8.53 16.42 -10.79
N CYS A 10 -7.36 17.06 -11.01
CA CYS A 10 -6.16 16.73 -10.24
C CYS A 10 -6.36 16.96 -8.73
N GLU A 11 -7.09 18.00 -8.35
CA GLU A 11 -7.35 18.34 -6.94
C GLU A 11 -8.22 17.27 -6.28
N GLU A 12 -9.30 16.84 -6.94
CA GLU A 12 -10.15 15.75 -6.45
C GLU A 12 -9.36 14.43 -6.33
N PHE A 13 -8.55 14.09 -7.34
CA PHE A 13 -7.72 12.89 -7.29
C PHE A 13 -6.72 12.93 -6.14
N GLN A 14 -6.01 14.05 -5.97
CA GLN A 14 -5.01 14.23 -4.92
C GLN A 14 -5.62 14.22 -3.52
N ALA A 15 -6.86 14.70 -3.35
CA ALA A 15 -7.57 14.64 -2.07
C ALA A 15 -7.86 13.19 -1.62
N HIS A 16 -8.13 12.28 -2.55
CA HIS A 16 -8.37 10.86 -2.27
C HIS A 16 -7.10 10.01 -2.22
N LEU A 17 -5.98 10.53 -2.73
CA LEU A 17 -4.73 9.79 -2.86
C LEU A 17 -4.18 9.22 -1.54
N PRO A 18 -4.19 9.94 -0.40
CA PRO A 18 -3.72 9.42 0.88
C PRO A 18 -4.50 8.18 1.36
N GLU A 19 -5.82 8.18 1.16
CA GLU A 19 -6.68 7.06 1.55
C GLU A 19 -6.42 5.83 0.67
N LEU A 20 -6.27 6.03 -0.64
CA LEU A 20 -5.96 4.95 -1.58
C LEU A 20 -4.61 4.29 -1.28
N ILE A 21 -3.59 5.11 -1.00
CA ILE A 21 -2.26 4.62 -0.62
C ILE A 21 -2.32 3.90 0.74
N GLY A 22 -3.02 4.47 1.73
CA GLY A 22 -3.17 3.89 3.06
C GLY A 22 -3.93 2.55 3.06
N ALA A 23 -4.85 2.35 2.11
CA ALA A 23 -5.55 1.08 1.91
C ALA A 23 -4.70 0.01 1.21
N GLY A 24 -3.49 0.34 0.73
CA GLY A 24 -2.62 -0.58 0.00
C GLY A 24 -3.12 -0.94 -1.39
N VAL A 25 -4.00 -0.10 -1.96
CA VAL A 25 -4.52 -0.30 -3.32
C VAL A 25 -3.47 0.13 -4.34
N ASP A 26 -3.27 -0.65 -5.40
CA ASP A 26 -2.44 -0.22 -6.52
C ASP A 26 -3.10 0.95 -7.26
N VAL A 27 -2.54 2.14 -7.09
CA VAL A 27 -3.04 3.40 -7.69
C VAL A 27 -2.47 3.64 -9.09
N SER A 28 -1.43 2.90 -9.51
CA SER A 28 -0.78 3.09 -10.81
C SER A 28 -1.73 2.83 -11.99
N GLY A 29 -2.69 1.91 -11.81
CA GLY A 29 -3.75 1.60 -12.77
C GLY A 29 -4.95 2.55 -12.75
N HIS A 30 -4.93 3.62 -11.93
CA HIS A 30 -6.05 4.54 -11.84
C HIS A 30 -6.26 5.31 -13.17
N PRO A 31 -7.50 5.44 -13.69
CA PRO A 31 -7.74 6.11 -14.98
C PRO A 31 -7.18 7.54 -15.06
N HIS A 32 -7.24 8.29 -13.96
CA HIS A 32 -6.63 9.63 -13.87
C HIS A 32 -5.10 9.59 -13.99
N VAL A 33 -4.42 8.65 -13.32
CA VAL A 33 -2.95 8.49 -13.38
C VAL A 33 -2.49 8.13 -14.80
N LEU A 34 -3.25 7.29 -15.49
CA LEU A 34 -2.96 6.91 -16.87
C LEU A 34 -3.13 8.08 -17.86
N GLY A 35 -4.07 8.99 -17.59
CA GLY A 35 -4.41 10.13 -18.46
C GLY A 35 -3.73 11.45 -18.11
N CYS A 36 -3.15 11.58 -16.90
CA CYS A 36 -2.61 12.84 -16.37
C CYS A 36 -1.13 12.69 -16.03
N GLU A 37 -0.25 13.28 -16.84
CA GLU A 37 1.20 13.18 -16.64
C GLU A 37 1.65 13.80 -15.31
N LEU A 38 0.99 14.88 -14.87
CA LEU A 38 1.31 15.56 -13.61
C LEU A 38 1.04 14.65 -12.41
N CYS A 39 -0.13 14.00 -12.36
CA CYS A 39 -0.47 13.10 -11.26
C CYS A 39 0.32 11.78 -11.33
N ARG A 40 0.74 11.35 -12.52
CA ARG A 40 1.69 10.23 -12.68
C ARG A 40 3.06 10.57 -12.10
N ALA A 41 3.59 11.76 -12.39
CA ALA A 41 4.84 12.23 -11.81
C ALA A 41 4.75 12.36 -10.28
N LEU A 42 3.65 12.95 -9.78
CA LEU A 42 3.40 13.05 -8.34
C LEU A 42 3.40 11.68 -7.65
N LEU A 43 2.74 10.67 -8.24
CA LEU A 43 2.73 9.33 -7.68
C LEU A 43 4.14 8.74 -7.60
N ALA A 44 4.95 8.89 -8.65
CA ALA A 44 6.34 8.43 -8.66
C ALA A 44 7.20 9.14 -7.60
N ASP A 45 7.00 10.44 -7.40
CA ASP A 45 7.67 11.20 -6.34
C ASP A 45 7.29 10.68 -4.95
N LEU A 46 6.00 10.43 -4.71
CA LEU A 46 5.51 9.88 -3.44
C LEU A 46 6.08 8.47 -3.17
N GLU A 47 6.14 7.61 -4.17
CA GLU A 47 6.76 6.28 -4.06
C GLU A 47 8.26 6.39 -3.75
N THR A 48 8.96 7.33 -4.38
CA THR A 48 10.37 7.60 -4.12
C THR A 48 10.59 8.07 -2.68
N ILE A 49 9.76 8.98 -2.19
CA ILE A 49 9.79 9.44 -0.79
C ILE A 49 9.53 8.27 0.16
N ALA A 50 8.52 7.43 -0.13
CA ALA A 50 8.19 6.27 0.70
C ALA A 50 9.32 5.22 0.72
N ALA A 51 10.04 5.05 -0.39
CA ALA A 51 11.22 4.18 -0.44
C ALA A 51 12.36 4.77 0.40
N ALA A 52 12.66 6.06 0.25
CA ALA A 52 13.70 6.74 1.03
C ALA A 52 13.39 6.75 2.54
N ALA A 53 12.11 6.93 2.91
CA ALA A 53 11.69 6.86 4.31
C ALA A 53 11.92 5.47 4.93
N ARG A 54 11.76 4.38 4.15
CA ARG A 54 12.06 3.02 4.61
C ARG A 54 13.51 2.84 5.04
N GLU A 55 14.43 3.44 4.31
CA GLU A 55 15.87 3.41 4.64
C GLU A 55 16.22 4.20 5.91
N LEU A 56 15.35 5.13 6.33
CA LEU A 56 15.55 5.96 7.52
C LEU A 56 14.95 5.35 8.79
N PHE A 57 14.06 4.36 8.68
CA PHE A 57 13.48 3.74 9.86
C PHE A 57 14.54 2.94 10.62
N PRO A 58 14.66 3.13 11.94
CA PRO A 58 15.49 2.25 12.74
C PRO A 58 14.97 0.82 12.60
N VAL A 59 15.89 -0.13 12.47
CA VAL A 59 15.56 -1.56 12.54
C VAL A 59 15.25 -1.87 14.00
N GLU A 60 14.00 -1.67 14.40
CA GLU A 60 13.48 -2.13 15.69
C GLU A 60 12.97 -3.57 15.54
N ASP A 61 13.53 -4.47 16.34
CA ASP A 61 13.04 -5.84 16.43
C ASP A 61 11.64 -5.82 17.09
N PRO A 62 10.61 -6.46 16.50
CA PRO A 62 9.35 -6.62 17.20
C PRO A 62 9.55 -7.37 18.52
N SER A 63 8.68 -7.10 19.50
CA SER A 63 8.78 -7.74 20.81
C SER A 63 8.69 -9.27 20.72
N ASP A 64 9.35 -10.00 21.61
CA ASP A 64 9.33 -11.47 21.69
C ASP A 64 7.91 -12.06 21.57
N ARG A 65 6.92 -11.42 22.19
CA ARG A 65 5.51 -11.83 22.12
C ARG A 65 4.96 -11.87 20.69
N VAL A 66 5.35 -10.93 19.83
CA VAL A 66 4.94 -10.91 18.43
C VAL A 66 5.57 -12.09 17.69
N TRP A 67 6.85 -12.38 17.96
CA TRP A 67 7.52 -13.54 17.38
C TRP A 67 6.90 -14.86 17.81
N GLU A 68 6.57 -15.03 19.10
CA GLU A 68 5.87 -16.21 19.62
C GLU A 68 4.51 -16.41 18.94
N GLN A 69 3.77 -15.33 18.71
CA GLN A 69 2.48 -15.37 18.02
C GLN A 69 2.63 -15.75 16.55
N ILE A 70 3.61 -15.16 15.83
CA ILE A 70 3.91 -15.52 14.44
C ILE A 70 4.30 -17.00 14.35
N GLN A 71 5.19 -17.45 15.23
CA GLN A 71 5.63 -18.85 15.28
C GLN A 71 4.46 -19.80 15.52
N SER A 72 3.55 -19.47 16.44
CA SER A 72 2.37 -20.28 16.74
C SER A 72 1.41 -20.34 15.54
N ALA A 73 1.16 -19.21 14.88
CA ALA A 73 0.29 -19.15 13.70
C ALA A 73 0.83 -20.00 12.54
N ILE A 74 2.14 -19.97 12.28
CA ILE A 74 2.78 -20.79 11.24
C ILE A 74 2.62 -22.28 11.56
N GLN A 75 2.88 -22.70 12.81
CA GLN A 75 2.72 -24.10 13.22
C GLN A 75 1.28 -24.60 13.09
N GLU A 76 0.29 -23.75 13.37
CA GLU A 76 -1.13 -24.08 13.18
C GLU A 76 -1.50 -24.26 11.71
N GLU A 77 -0.94 -23.45 10.80
CA GLU A 77 -1.15 -23.61 9.35
C GLU A 77 -0.46 -24.87 8.80
N GLU A 78 0.79 -25.14 9.20
CA GLU A 78 1.51 -26.36 8.81
C GLU A 78 0.82 -27.62 9.36
N GLY A 79 0.30 -27.56 10.58
CA GLY A 79 -0.50 -28.63 11.19
C GLY A 79 -1.84 -28.85 10.47
N LYS A 80 -2.46 -27.80 9.93
CA LYS A 80 -3.68 -27.90 9.10
C LYS A 80 -3.42 -28.39 7.68
N ALA A 81 -2.25 -28.15 7.12
CA ALA A 81 -1.86 -28.61 5.78
C ALA A 81 -1.62 -30.13 5.70
N SER A 82 -1.64 -30.85 6.83
CA SER A 82 -1.67 -32.32 6.87
C SER A 82 -3.00 -32.88 7.38
N PRO A 83 -4.03 -33.02 6.52
CA PRO A 83 -5.03 -34.06 6.64
C PRO A 83 -4.68 -35.24 5.72
N LYS A 84 -4.73 -36.42 6.33
CA LYS A 84 -4.58 -37.78 5.81
C LYS A 84 -5.40 -38.09 4.56
#